data_AF-A0AAP0BV00-F1
#
_entry.id   AF-A0AAP0BV00-F1
#
_cell.length_a   1.000
_cell.length_b   1.000
_cell.length_c   1.000
_cell.angle_alpha   90.00
_cell.angle_beta   90.00
_cell.angle_gamma   90.00
#
_symmetry.space_group_name_H-M   'P 1'
#
loop_
_entity.id
_entity.type
_entity.pdbx_description
1 polymer ?
#
loop_
_entity_poly.entity_id
_entity_poly.type
_entity_poly.pdbx_seq_one_letter_code
_entity_poly.pdbx_strand_id
1 'polypeptide(L)'
;MMHSDFCCSTNIFIKHVIFHEICSKNQKKFASIPMASITSAAPVIPSFSGLKSGGTRPVILRSPPPTQKAAHINASLKEFGAALAATALTAVVAGNALAADVLLGGNDGSLAFVPSELSIQSGEKIVFKNNAGFPHNVVFDEDAIPTGVDASAISMSEEDLLNAPGETYSVTLKEKGTYTFYCSPHQGAGMVGKVTVN
;
A
#
# COMPACT_ATOMS: atom_id res chain seq x y z
N MET A 1 42.55 -40.89 38.68
CA MET A 1 43.04 -39.58 39.15
C MET A 1 42.35 -38.49 38.33
N MET A 2 41.72 -37.53 39.03
CA MET A 2 41.32 -36.16 38.61
C MET A 2 40.19 -36.08 37.57
N HIS A 3 38.95 -35.69 37.97
CA HIS A 3 38.42 -34.32 38.16
C HIS A 3 38.50 -33.47 36.87
N SER A 4 37.52 -32.69 36.41
CA SER A 4 36.12 -32.42 36.76
C SER A 4 35.62 -31.33 35.77
N ASP A 5 34.29 -31.24 35.61
CA ASP A 5 33.50 -30.05 35.22
C ASP A 5 33.74 -29.32 33.88
N PHE A 6 32.77 -29.40 32.96
CA PHE A 6 31.90 -28.24 32.71
C PHE A 6 30.62 -28.62 31.96
N CYS A 7 29.51 -28.26 32.59
CA CYS A 7 28.15 -28.27 32.09
C CYS A 7 27.93 -27.06 31.16
N CYS A 8 27.53 -27.25 29.89
CA CYS A 8 26.51 -26.42 29.21
C CYS A 8 26.23 -26.88 27.77
N SER A 9 24.97 -26.72 27.34
CA SER A 9 24.48 -26.74 25.96
C SER A 9 24.21 -28.07 25.26
N THR A 10 23.30 -28.83 25.85
CA THR A 10 22.28 -29.60 25.11
C THR A 10 21.39 -28.66 24.29
N ASN A 11 21.83 -28.18 23.11
CA ASN A 11 20.91 -27.64 22.11
C ASN A 11 21.44 -27.54 20.66
N ILE A 12 22.24 -28.50 20.20
CA ILE A 12 22.80 -28.44 18.83
C ILE A 12 23.00 -29.82 18.19
N PHE A 13 22.02 -30.72 18.30
CA PHE A 13 22.13 -32.05 17.66
C PHE A 13 20.88 -32.53 16.91
N ILE A 14 19.95 -31.63 16.57
CA ILE A 14 18.73 -31.98 15.81
C ILE A 14 18.66 -31.29 14.43
N LYS A 15 19.56 -30.34 14.12
CA LYS A 15 19.52 -29.58 12.84
C LYS A 15 20.43 -30.10 11.72
N HIS A 16 20.99 -31.31 11.82
CA HIS A 16 21.97 -31.81 10.82
C HIS A 16 21.63 -33.14 10.13
N VAL A 17 20.42 -33.67 10.29
CA VAL A 17 20.04 -34.98 9.69
C VAL A 17 18.88 -34.90 8.68
N ILE A 18 18.21 -33.75 8.52
CA ILE A 18 17.06 -33.62 7.60
C ILE A 18 17.41 -32.96 6.24
N PHE A 19 18.64 -32.47 6.06
CA PHE A 19 19.01 -31.76 4.82
C PHE A 19 19.61 -32.63 3.70
N HIS A 20 19.80 -33.94 3.93
CA HIS A 20 20.48 -34.80 2.95
C HIS A 20 19.56 -35.77 2.17
N GLU A 21 18.25 -35.76 2.41
CA GLU A 21 17.32 -36.73 1.78
C GLU A 21 16.36 -36.15 0.73
N ILE A 22 16.35 -34.82 0.53
CA ILE A 22 15.45 -34.16 -0.43
C ILE A 22 16.13 -33.87 -1.79
N CYS A 23 17.48 -33.92 -1.87
CA CYS A 23 18.21 -33.56 -3.09
C CYS A 23 18.34 -34.69 -4.14
N SER A 24 17.96 -35.94 -3.82
CA SER A 24 18.21 -37.10 -4.71
C SER A 24 17.00 -37.60 -5.52
N LYS A 25 15.81 -37.01 -5.41
CA LYS A 25 14.59 -37.52 -6.08
C LYS A 25 14.09 -36.72 -7.29
N ASN A 26 14.75 -35.63 -7.69
CA ASN A 26 14.24 -34.74 -8.75
C ASN A 26 15.13 -34.59 -10.00
N GLN A 27 15.95 -35.61 -10.31
CA GLN A 27 16.83 -35.61 -11.51
C GLN A 27 16.34 -36.50 -12.66
N LYS A 28 15.17 -37.17 -12.54
CA LYS A 28 14.69 -38.11 -13.57
C LYS A 28 13.52 -37.62 -14.42
N LYS A 29 13.20 -36.32 -14.41
CA LYS A 29 12.10 -35.76 -15.20
C LYS A 29 12.46 -34.59 -16.13
N PHE A 30 13.77 -34.38 -16.36
CA PHE A 30 14.29 -33.29 -17.20
C PHE A 30 15.02 -33.76 -18.47
N ALA A 31 14.63 -34.92 -19.01
CA ALA A 31 15.25 -35.47 -20.22
C ALA A 31 14.19 -35.91 -21.24
N SER A 32 13.45 -34.96 -21.81
CA SER A 32 12.71 -35.14 -23.08
C SER A 32 11.82 -33.93 -23.42
N ILE A 33 12.42 -32.74 -23.62
CA ILE A 33 11.71 -31.64 -24.30
C ILE A 33 12.56 -31.24 -25.52
N PRO A 34 12.05 -31.37 -26.74
CA PRO A 34 12.78 -30.99 -27.95
C PRO A 34 13.02 -29.48 -28.00
N MET A 35 14.22 -29.08 -28.42
CA MET A 35 14.59 -27.70 -28.70
C MET A 35 13.65 -27.12 -29.78
N ALA A 36 12.79 -26.19 -29.38
CA ALA A 36 12.06 -25.33 -30.29
C ALA A 36 12.90 -24.09 -30.61
N SER A 37 13.19 -23.92 -31.90
CA SER A 37 13.92 -22.78 -32.46
C SER A 37 13.23 -21.45 -32.15
N ILE A 38 13.98 -20.53 -31.56
CA ILE A 38 13.61 -19.13 -31.39
C ILE A 38 13.84 -18.40 -32.72
N THR A 39 12.76 -18.18 -33.48
CA THR A 39 12.77 -17.27 -34.63
C THR A 39 12.55 -15.86 -34.11
N SER A 40 13.59 -15.03 -34.24
CA SER A 40 13.57 -13.60 -33.98
C SER A 40 12.67 -12.88 -35.01
N ALA A 41 11.66 -12.14 -34.55
CA ALA A 41 10.87 -11.24 -35.37
C ALA A 41 11.16 -9.79 -34.95
N ALA A 42 11.64 -8.98 -35.91
CA ALA A 42 11.97 -7.57 -35.72
C ALA A 42 10.70 -6.68 -35.72
N PRO A 43 10.67 -5.58 -34.94
CA PRO A 43 9.58 -4.61 -34.99
C PRO A 43 9.71 -3.69 -36.21
N VAL A 44 8.64 -3.62 -37.00
CA VAL A 44 8.45 -2.67 -38.11
C VAL A 44 7.95 -1.34 -37.55
N ILE A 45 8.72 -0.28 -37.83
CA ILE A 45 8.43 1.11 -37.45
C ILE A 45 7.70 1.78 -38.63
N PRO A 46 6.44 2.25 -38.48
CA PRO A 46 5.85 3.12 -39.50
C PRO A 46 6.40 4.54 -39.35
N SER A 47 7.24 4.94 -40.32
CA SER A 47 7.63 6.33 -40.56
C SER A 47 6.45 7.13 -41.11
N PHE A 48 6.10 8.23 -40.45
CA PHE A 48 5.32 9.31 -41.06
C PHE A 48 6.24 10.54 -41.21
N SER A 49 6.68 10.77 -42.44
CA SER A 49 7.34 12.01 -42.84
C SER A 49 6.30 12.95 -43.44
N GLY A 50 6.30 14.19 -42.94
CA GLY A 50 5.91 15.35 -43.74
C GLY A 50 4.63 16.03 -43.30
N LEU A 51 4.76 17.17 -42.63
CA LEU A 51 4.06 18.39 -43.04
C LEU A 51 4.79 19.62 -42.50
N LYS A 52 4.68 20.69 -43.28
CA LYS A 52 5.67 21.72 -43.51
C LYS A 52 5.40 23.00 -42.71
N SER A 53 6.50 23.58 -42.26
CA SER A 53 6.68 24.92 -41.66
C SER A 53 5.85 26.04 -42.30
N GLY A 54 5.12 26.77 -41.46
CA GLY A 54 4.64 28.13 -41.72
C GLY A 54 4.85 28.98 -40.47
N GLY A 55 5.85 29.87 -40.50
CA GLY A 55 6.12 30.80 -39.40
C GLY A 55 5.29 32.06 -39.53
N THR A 56 4.72 32.58 -38.43
CA THR A 56 4.38 34.00 -38.27
C THR A 56 4.23 34.37 -36.77
N ARG A 57 5.19 35.19 -36.29
CA ARG A 57 5.13 36.26 -35.26
C ARG A 57 4.78 35.95 -33.78
N PRO A 58 5.45 36.64 -32.83
CA PRO A 58 5.12 36.58 -31.41
C PRO A 58 3.99 37.57 -31.09
N VAL A 59 2.91 37.09 -30.46
CA VAL A 59 1.92 37.95 -29.81
C VAL A 59 2.13 37.83 -28.30
N ILE A 60 2.67 38.91 -27.73
CA ILE A 60 2.72 39.14 -26.28
C ILE A 60 1.28 39.41 -25.83
N LEU A 61 0.67 38.45 -25.15
CA LEU A 61 -0.58 38.65 -24.41
C LEU A 61 -0.26 38.75 -22.92
N ARG A 62 -0.31 39.99 -22.43
CA ARG A 62 -0.30 40.35 -21.02
C ARG A 62 -1.46 39.67 -20.30
N SER A 63 -1.15 38.90 -19.26
CA SER A 63 -2.11 38.45 -18.27
C SER A 63 -2.59 39.64 -17.43
N PRO A 64 -3.91 39.81 -17.18
CA PRO A 64 -4.39 40.77 -16.19
C PRO A 64 -4.09 40.25 -14.75
N PRO A 65 -3.83 41.15 -13.79
CA PRO A 65 -3.59 40.76 -12.40
C PRO A 65 -4.87 40.21 -11.75
N PRO A 66 -4.77 39.23 -10.83
CA PRO A 66 -5.89 38.86 -9.97
C PRO A 66 -6.19 40.02 -9.01
N THR A 67 -7.37 40.60 -9.15
CA THR A 67 -7.94 41.61 -8.25
C THR A 67 -8.13 40.99 -6.86
N GLN A 68 -7.17 41.22 -5.97
CA GLN A 68 -7.30 40.93 -4.56
C GLN A 68 -8.38 41.84 -3.97
N LYS A 69 -9.55 41.27 -3.66
CA LYS A 69 -10.49 41.92 -2.74
C LYS A 69 -9.89 41.85 -1.34
N ALA A 70 -9.10 42.86 -1.01
CA ALA A 70 -8.77 43.19 0.37
C ALA A 70 -10.07 43.63 1.05
N ALA A 71 -10.69 42.73 1.82
CA ALA A 71 -11.70 43.10 2.79
C ALA A 71 -10.98 43.88 3.90
N HIS A 72 -11.13 45.21 3.86
CA HIS A 72 -10.74 46.11 4.93
C HIS A 72 -11.61 45.81 6.16
N ILE A 73 -11.11 44.98 7.06
CA ILE A 73 -11.61 44.91 8.43
C ILE A 73 -11.08 46.14 9.18
N ASN A 74 -11.88 47.20 9.22
CA ASN A 74 -11.70 48.29 10.17
C ASN A 74 -12.07 47.79 11.57
N ALA A 75 -11.13 47.14 12.26
CA ALA A 75 -11.26 46.84 13.67
C ALA A 75 -10.50 47.90 14.47
N SER A 76 -11.27 48.85 14.99
CA SER A 76 -10.85 49.89 15.91
C SER A 76 -10.18 49.27 17.14
N LEU A 77 -8.89 49.54 17.31
CA LEU A 77 -8.17 49.28 18.55
C LEU A 77 -8.69 50.23 19.61
N LYS A 78 -9.45 49.70 20.58
CA LYS A 78 -9.61 50.34 21.88
C LYS A 78 -9.30 49.32 22.96
N GLU A 79 -8.15 49.53 23.54
CA GLU A 79 -7.44 48.72 24.52
C GLU A 79 -8.00 48.99 25.91
N PHE A 80 -8.42 47.95 26.64
CA PHE A 80 -8.56 47.97 28.10
C PHE A 80 -8.55 46.54 28.66
N GLY A 81 -7.63 46.27 29.58
CA GLY A 81 -7.92 45.49 30.78
C GLY A 81 -7.62 43.99 30.74
N ALA A 82 -6.71 43.58 31.62
CA ALA A 82 -6.29 42.22 31.88
C ALA A 82 -7.42 41.28 32.37
N ALA A 83 -7.40 40.01 31.93
CA ALA A 83 -7.71 38.85 32.77
C ALA A 83 -7.27 37.55 32.06
N LEU A 84 -6.36 36.83 32.70
CA LEU A 84 -5.98 35.45 32.40
C LEU A 84 -7.18 34.53 32.66
N ALA A 85 -7.67 33.87 31.62
CA ALA A 85 -8.49 32.66 31.73
C ALA A 85 -8.10 31.72 30.57
N ALA A 86 -7.16 30.80 30.84
CA ALA A 86 -6.81 29.74 29.92
C ALA A 86 -7.94 28.69 29.91
N THR A 87 -9.00 28.94 29.14
CA THR A 87 -9.96 27.89 28.78
C THR A 87 -9.27 26.95 27.80
N ALA A 88 -8.80 25.81 28.31
CA ALA A 88 -8.36 24.70 27.47
C ALA A 88 -9.56 24.23 26.63
N LEU A 89 -9.56 24.61 25.35
CA LEU A 89 -10.44 24.07 24.32
C LEU A 89 -9.99 22.63 24.04
N THR A 90 -10.45 21.68 24.84
CA THR A 90 -10.44 20.27 24.43
C THR A 90 -11.50 20.12 23.35
N ALA A 91 -11.10 20.30 22.09
CA ALA A 91 -11.89 19.88 20.95
C ALA A 91 -11.89 18.35 20.93
N VAL A 92 -12.89 17.76 21.58
CA VAL A 92 -13.21 16.34 21.40
C VAL A 92 -13.73 16.22 19.97
N VAL A 93 -12.87 15.74 19.06
CA VAL A 93 -13.34 15.22 17.77
C VAL A 93 -14.15 13.99 18.11
N ALA A 94 -15.47 14.13 18.14
CA ALA A 94 -16.38 13.02 18.14
C ALA A 94 -16.11 12.22 16.87
N GLY A 95 -15.48 11.05 17.01
CA GLY A 95 -15.22 10.13 15.92
C GLY A 95 -16.55 9.69 15.32
N ASN A 96 -16.96 10.41 14.29
CA ASN A 96 -17.96 9.94 13.35
C ASN A 96 -17.47 8.60 12.81
N ALA A 97 -18.33 7.59 12.84
CA ALA A 97 -18.09 6.26 12.27
C ALA A 97 -17.99 6.34 10.72
N LEU A 98 -17.04 7.14 10.23
CA LEU A 98 -16.65 7.15 8.84
C LEU A 98 -15.92 5.85 8.58
N ALA A 99 -16.28 5.18 7.50
CA ALA A 99 -15.42 4.13 7.00
C ALA A 99 -14.17 4.79 6.40
N ALA A 100 -13.00 4.23 6.68
CA ALA A 100 -11.76 4.66 6.04
C ALA A 100 -11.71 4.05 4.63
N ASP A 101 -11.65 4.89 3.59
CA ASP A 101 -11.56 4.44 2.21
C ASP A 101 -10.09 4.29 1.77
N VAL A 102 -9.78 3.18 1.10
CA VAL A 102 -8.49 2.90 0.47
C VAL A 102 -8.71 2.52 -0.98
N LEU A 103 -8.09 3.23 -1.92
CA LEU A 103 -8.15 2.90 -3.34
C LEU A 103 -7.12 1.82 -3.67
N LEU A 104 -7.52 0.86 -4.51
CA LEU A 104 -6.64 -0.14 -5.09
C LEU A 104 -6.20 0.33 -6.48
N GLY A 105 -4.96 0.79 -6.55
CA GLY A 105 -4.38 1.44 -7.71
C GLY A 105 -4.57 2.97 -7.68
N GLY A 106 -3.48 3.71 -7.91
CA GLY A 106 -3.52 5.16 -7.98
C GLY A 106 -4.21 5.67 -9.25
N ASN A 107 -4.68 6.92 -9.20
CA ASN A 107 -5.31 7.57 -10.36
C ASN A 107 -4.37 7.75 -11.56
N ASP A 108 -3.06 7.64 -11.31
CA ASP A 108 -1.98 7.64 -12.29
C ASP A 108 -1.67 6.23 -12.85
N GLY A 109 -2.41 5.20 -12.42
CA GLY A 109 -2.18 3.81 -12.79
C GLY A 109 -1.11 3.11 -11.97
N SER A 110 -0.60 3.73 -10.90
CA SER A 110 0.35 3.09 -9.98
C SER A 110 -0.26 1.88 -9.29
N LEU A 111 0.52 0.80 -9.14
CA LEU A 111 0.12 -0.42 -8.42
C LEU A 111 0.36 -0.22 -6.92
N ALA A 112 -0.46 0.63 -6.30
CA ALA A 112 -0.33 1.02 -4.90
C ALA A 112 -1.69 1.12 -4.21
N PHE A 113 -1.70 0.92 -2.89
CA PHE A 113 -2.82 1.31 -2.05
C PHE A 113 -2.76 2.82 -1.82
N VAL A 114 -3.91 3.50 -1.90
CA VAL A 114 -3.99 4.96 -1.70
C VAL A 114 -5.09 5.29 -0.69
N PRO A 115 -4.75 5.74 0.53
CA PRO A 115 -3.39 5.85 1.07
C PRO A 115 -2.76 4.47 1.34
N SER A 116 -1.42 4.39 1.33
CA SER A 116 -0.69 3.16 1.67
C SER A 116 -0.51 2.98 3.18
N GLU A 117 -0.61 4.07 3.94
CA GLU A 117 -0.61 4.05 5.39
C GLU A 117 -1.84 4.78 5.93
N LEU A 118 -2.54 4.17 6.87
CA LEU A 118 -3.71 4.76 7.51
C LEU A 118 -3.75 4.44 9.00
N SER A 119 -4.41 5.29 9.76
CA SER A 119 -4.63 5.09 11.19
C SER A 119 -6.11 5.25 11.50
N ILE A 120 -6.68 4.25 12.17
CA ILE A 120 -8.10 4.14 12.45
C ILE A 120 -8.35 3.87 13.93
N GLN A 121 -9.59 4.06 14.38
CA GLN A 121 -10.00 3.62 15.71
C GLN A 121 -10.36 2.13 15.71
N SER A 122 -10.18 1.46 16.85
CA SER A 122 -10.69 0.10 17.04
C SER A 122 -12.19 0.01 16.71
N GLY A 123 -12.55 -0.96 15.85
CA GLY A 123 -13.91 -1.19 15.39
C GLY A 123 -14.34 -0.34 14.20
N GLU A 124 -13.45 0.50 13.66
CA GLU A 124 -13.71 1.24 12.42
C GLU A 124 -13.66 0.30 11.19
N LYS A 125 -14.50 0.60 10.20
CA LYS A 125 -14.57 -0.18 8.96
C LYS A 125 -13.65 0.44 7.92
N ILE A 126 -12.84 -0.39 7.27
CA ILE A 126 -12.03 0.00 6.12
C ILE A 126 -12.75 -0.51 4.87
N VAL A 127 -12.86 0.33 3.83
CA VAL A 127 -13.40 -0.03 2.52
C VAL A 127 -12.29 0.11 1.49
N PHE A 128 -11.86 -1.02 0.97
CA PHE A 128 -10.94 -1.10 -0.15
C PHE A 128 -11.73 -1.04 -1.45
N LYS A 129 -11.48 -0.03 -2.29
CA LYS A 129 -12.22 0.19 -3.53
C LYS A 129 -11.30 0.04 -4.73
N ASN A 130 -11.67 -0.90 -5.60
CA ASN A 130 -10.95 -1.14 -6.83
C ASN A 130 -11.01 0.10 -7.74
N ASN A 131 -9.86 0.62 -8.17
CA ASN A 131 -9.78 1.88 -8.90
C ASN A 131 -9.11 1.72 -10.27
N ALA A 132 -7.84 1.32 -10.30
CA ALA A 132 -7.06 1.20 -11.54
C ALA A 132 -6.03 0.07 -11.44
N GLY A 133 -5.57 -0.45 -12.59
CA GLY A 133 -4.52 -1.48 -12.62
C GLY A 133 -4.95 -2.83 -12.04
N PHE A 134 -6.25 -3.13 -12.06
CA PHE A 134 -6.82 -4.42 -11.64
C PHE A 134 -6.35 -5.58 -12.55
N PRO A 135 -6.36 -6.84 -12.07
CA PRO A 135 -7.00 -7.33 -10.84
C PRO A 135 -6.24 -7.03 -9.54
N HIS A 136 -6.98 -6.80 -8.44
CA HIS A 136 -6.41 -6.61 -7.10
C HIS A 136 -7.12 -7.49 -6.07
N ASN A 137 -6.41 -7.85 -5.00
CA ASN A 137 -7.00 -8.36 -3.77
C ASN A 137 -6.38 -7.66 -2.56
N VAL A 138 -6.88 -8.00 -1.37
CA VAL A 138 -6.36 -7.51 -0.10
C VAL A 138 -6.11 -8.71 0.81
N VAL A 139 -4.84 -9.00 1.06
CA VAL A 139 -4.41 -10.09 1.93
C VAL A 139 -3.60 -9.52 3.08
N PHE A 140 -3.97 -9.87 4.30
CA PHE A 140 -3.23 -9.49 5.50
C PHE A 140 -2.10 -10.49 5.75
N ASP A 141 -0.93 -9.95 6.07
CA ASP A 141 0.27 -10.74 6.35
C ASP A 141 0.16 -11.36 7.75
N GLU A 142 0.15 -12.69 7.82
CA GLU A 142 0.02 -13.45 9.07
C GLU A 142 1.15 -13.17 10.07
N ASP A 143 2.34 -12.80 9.59
CA ASP A 143 3.51 -12.50 10.42
C ASP A 143 3.53 -11.03 10.89
N ALA A 144 2.67 -10.17 10.32
CA ALA A 144 2.67 -8.73 10.53
C ALA A 144 1.28 -8.17 10.92
N ILE A 145 0.55 -8.94 11.72
CA ILE A 145 -0.70 -8.56 12.39
C ILE A 145 -0.62 -8.80 13.91
N PRO A 146 -1.50 -8.18 14.73
CA PRO A 146 -1.51 -8.41 16.17
C PRO A 146 -1.80 -9.88 16.52
N THR A 147 -1.17 -10.36 17.60
CA THR A 147 -1.36 -11.73 18.09
C THR A 147 -2.82 -12.01 18.43
N GLY A 148 -3.33 -13.16 18.01
CA GLY A 148 -4.72 -13.57 18.28
C GLY A 148 -5.72 -13.14 17.21
N VAL A 149 -5.28 -12.38 16.20
CA VAL A 149 -6.06 -12.14 14.98
C VAL A 149 -5.81 -13.28 14.00
N ASP A 150 -6.88 -13.80 13.40
CA ASP A 150 -6.79 -14.72 12.26
C ASP A 150 -6.70 -13.94 10.95
N ALA A 151 -5.53 -14.01 10.28
CA ALA A 151 -5.29 -13.35 9.00
C ALA A 151 -6.30 -13.78 7.92
N SER A 152 -6.68 -15.07 7.90
CA SER A 152 -7.59 -15.62 6.89
C SER A 152 -9.01 -15.07 7.05
N ALA A 153 -9.42 -14.72 8.27
CA ALA A 153 -10.74 -14.16 8.54
C ALA A 153 -10.88 -12.69 8.11
N ILE A 154 -9.76 -11.97 7.97
CA ILE A 154 -9.72 -10.55 7.59
C ILE A 154 -9.14 -10.34 6.18
N SER A 155 -8.80 -11.41 5.48
CA SER A 155 -8.23 -11.37 4.12
C SER A 155 -9.24 -11.81 3.08
N MET A 156 -9.02 -11.40 1.83
CA MET A 156 -9.59 -12.08 0.68
C MET A 156 -8.83 -13.39 0.44
N SER A 157 -9.47 -14.39 -0.18
CA SER A 157 -8.75 -15.56 -0.65
C SER A 157 -7.84 -15.17 -1.83
N GLU A 158 -6.76 -15.93 -2.03
CA GLU A 158 -5.79 -15.67 -3.10
C GLU A 158 -6.40 -15.72 -4.52
N GLU A 159 -7.51 -16.44 -4.66
CA GLU A 159 -8.24 -16.65 -5.90
C GLU A 159 -9.41 -15.67 -6.10
N ASP A 160 -9.83 -14.96 -5.04
CA ASP A 160 -10.88 -13.94 -5.11
C ASP A 160 -10.26 -12.58 -5.40
N LEU A 161 -10.42 -12.12 -6.64
CA LEU A 161 -9.84 -10.88 -7.14
C LEU A 161 -10.95 -9.89 -7.50
N LEU A 162 -10.72 -8.62 -7.19
CA LEU A 162 -11.52 -7.51 -7.68
C LEU A 162 -11.05 -7.18 -9.11
N ASN A 163 -11.93 -7.43 -10.08
CA ASN A 163 -11.65 -7.42 -11.51
C ASN A 163 -12.22 -6.20 -12.25
N ALA A 164 -13.10 -5.42 -11.60
CA ALA A 164 -13.72 -4.25 -12.22
C ALA A 164 -13.62 -3.00 -11.34
N PRO A 165 -13.56 -1.80 -11.95
CA PRO A 165 -13.52 -0.55 -11.20
C PRO A 165 -14.80 -0.39 -10.37
N GLY A 166 -14.64 0.06 -9.13
CA GLY A 166 -15.74 0.29 -8.19
C GLY A 166 -16.14 -0.94 -7.37
N GLU A 167 -15.63 -2.14 -7.66
CA GLU A 167 -15.78 -3.28 -6.76
C GLU A 167 -15.07 -3.00 -5.42
N THR A 168 -15.61 -3.56 -4.34
CA THR A 168 -15.12 -3.26 -2.99
C THR A 168 -14.91 -4.51 -2.15
N TYR A 169 -13.91 -4.42 -1.30
CA TYR A 169 -13.72 -5.31 -0.15
C TYR A 169 -13.83 -4.47 1.12
N SER A 170 -14.43 -5.01 2.18
CA SER A 170 -14.59 -4.27 3.45
C SER A 170 -14.24 -5.14 4.63
N VAL A 171 -13.53 -4.57 5.58
CA VAL A 171 -13.07 -5.27 6.78
C VAL A 171 -13.17 -4.34 7.99
N THR A 172 -13.44 -4.91 9.16
CA THR A 172 -13.46 -4.19 10.43
C THR A 172 -12.40 -4.77 11.35
N LEU A 173 -11.45 -3.95 11.75
CA LEU A 173 -10.35 -4.33 12.63
C LEU A 173 -10.64 -3.89 14.06
N LYS A 174 -10.60 -4.83 15.00
CA LYS A 174 -10.94 -4.58 16.41
C LYS A 174 -9.72 -4.60 17.32
N GLU A 175 -8.82 -5.55 17.10
CA GLU A 175 -7.61 -5.64 17.93
C GLU A 175 -6.69 -4.45 17.64
N LYS A 176 -6.12 -3.89 18.71
CA LYS A 176 -5.21 -2.76 18.57
C LYS A 176 -3.85 -3.23 18.09
N GLY A 177 -3.18 -2.39 17.30
CA GLY A 177 -1.85 -2.67 16.80
C GLY A 177 -1.70 -2.35 15.33
N THR A 178 -0.65 -2.90 14.72
CA THR A 178 -0.32 -2.67 13.32
C THR A 178 -0.65 -3.91 12.51
N TYR A 179 -1.28 -3.69 11.36
CA TYR A 179 -1.62 -4.72 10.38
C TYR A 179 -0.97 -4.35 9.06
N THR A 180 -0.17 -5.24 8.52
CA THR A 180 0.37 -5.12 7.17
C THR A 180 -0.50 -5.94 6.22
N PHE A 181 -0.81 -5.37 5.06
CA PHE A 181 -1.57 -6.04 4.02
C PHE A 181 -0.92 -5.80 2.66
N TYR A 182 -1.14 -6.70 1.72
CA TYR A 182 -0.57 -6.65 0.39
C TYR A 182 -1.58 -7.09 -0.66
N CYS A 183 -1.29 -6.78 -1.92
CA CYS A 183 -2.01 -7.29 -3.07
C CYS A 183 -1.17 -8.41 -3.70
N SER A 184 -1.65 -9.65 -3.66
CA SER A 184 -0.94 -10.85 -4.10
C SER A 184 -0.36 -10.75 -5.52
N PRO A 185 -1.13 -10.34 -6.56
CA PRO A 185 -0.57 -10.21 -7.91
C PRO A 185 0.47 -9.10 -8.06
N HIS A 186 0.52 -8.13 -7.14
CA HIS A 186 1.34 -6.93 -7.25
C HIS A 186 2.33 -6.73 -6.09
N GLN A 187 2.49 -7.72 -5.22
CA GLN A 187 3.42 -7.66 -4.10
C GLN A 187 4.87 -7.45 -4.57
N GLY A 188 5.27 -8.10 -5.67
CA GLY A 188 6.58 -7.93 -6.30
C GLY A 188 6.81 -6.52 -6.89
N ALA A 189 5.75 -5.75 -7.13
CA ALA A 189 5.81 -4.35 -7.54
C ALA A 189 5.78 -3.37 -6.34
N GLY A 190 5.70 -3.89 -5.10
CA GLY A 190 5.66 -3.09 -3.88
C GLY A 190 4.26 -2.63 -3.47
N MET A 191 3.19 -3.27 -3.97
CA MET A 191 1.83 -2.96 -3.56
C MET A 191 1.54 -3.53 -2.16
N VAL A 192 2.01 -2.81 -1.14
CA VAL A 192 1.91 -3.13 0.29
C VAL A 192 1.35 -1.92 1.03
N GLY A 193 0.49 -2.15 2.01
CA GLY A 193 -0.09 -1.14 2.86
C GLY A 193 -0.02 -1.52 4.34
N LYS A 194 -0.25 -0.53 5.19
CA LYS A 194 -0.16 -0.66 6.64
C LYS A 194 -1.29 0.12 7.29
N VAL A 195 -2.01 -0.53 8.21
CA VAL A 195 -3.01 0.14 9.05
C VAL A 195 -2.64 0.02 10.52
N THR A 196 -2.70 1.16 11.23
CA THR A 196 -2.53 1.22 12.68
C THR A 196 -3.89 1.43 13.35
N VAL A 197 -4.31 0.48 14.17
CA VAL A 197 -5.54 0.52 14.95
C VAL A 197 -5.22 1.02 16.36
N ASN A 198 -5.82 2.15 16.75
CA ASN A 198 -5.55 2.85 18.01
C ASN A 198 -6.43 2.44 19.19
#